data_AF-A0A9Q4G1C3-F1
#
_entry.id   AF-A0A9Q4G1C3-F1
#
_cell.length_a   1.000
_cell.length_b   1.000
_cell.length_c   1.000
_cell.angle_alpha   90.00
_cell.angle_beta   90.00
_cell.angle_gamma   90.00
#
_symmetry.space_group_name_H-M   'P 1'
#
loop_
_entity.id
_entity.type
_entity.pdbx_description
1 polymer ?
#
loop_
_entity_poly.entity_id
_entity_poly.type
_entity_poly.pdbx_seq_one_letter_code
_entity_poly.pdbx_strand_id
1 'polypeptide(L)'
;MIKHEYLRYIKSRFNILILLAISLPVIVSYYMTSIEKNDWKEQIALNPADLNIEGAKLTLEGYNGMAFLDHFLFSPDFYIVFVVILLIGFGIHLCAVSYYHLNAGMGAIMVSKMGYKKYILSLLTAQCLYIITFILVYFSLLVLLSLILWGGYSDFLITGLGEVNGANHFLMMIGHIILLIIYTCLVVSATSLLTHVVKNKYLLQIMPFIFYFVTFIFSSFLGSVLYELGYSLYQATWYFVSDHYLLGIYFYQASDAGFQSFVLSVVTLPSLLIIFLLVLAITNIKKYEKSYLL
;
A
#
# COMPACT_ATOMS: atom_id res chain seq x y z
N MET A 1 -8.71 23.56 -16.51
CA MET A 1 -9.03 22.11 -16.55
C MET A 1 -8.54 21.38 -15.29
N ILE A 2 -7.24 21.41 -14.98
CA ILE A 2 -6.64 20.70 -13.82
C ILE A 2 -7.26 21.10 -12.47
N LYS A 3 -7.44 22.41 -12.21
CA LYS A 3 -8.06 22.90 -10.95
C LYS A 3 -9.51 22.42 -10.74
N HIS A 4 -10.29 22.28 -11.82
CA HIS A 4 -11.68 21.84 -11.76
C HIS A 4 -11.80 20.32 -11.59
N GLU A 5 -10.94 19.55 -12.27
CA GLU A 5 -10.80 18.11 -12.05
C GLU A 5 -10.38 17.82 -10.59
N TYR A 6 -9.37 18.53 -10.07
CA TYR A 6 -8.90 18.39 -8.69
C TYR A 6 -10.01 18.66 -7.65
N LEU A 7 -10.76 19.76 -7.80
CA LEU A 7 -11.90 20.05 -6.93
C LEU A 7 -13.04 19.02 -7.04
N ARG A 8 -13.24 18.42 -8.22
CA ARG A 8 -14.21 17.34 -8.40
C ARG A 8 -13.79 16.07 -7.66
N TYR A 9 -12.49 15.73 -7.69
CA TYR A 9 -11.96 14.60 -6.93
C TYR A 9 -12.06 14.82 -5.41
N ILE A 10 -11.74 16.02 -4.91
CA ILE A 10 -11.88 16.33 -3.47
C ILE A 10 -13.34 16.20 -2.99
N LYS A 11 -14.31 16.62 -3.80
CA LYS A 11 -15.75 16.55 -3.47
C LYS A 11 -16.39 15.20 -3.77
N SER A 12 -15.62 14.20 -4.21
CA SER A 12 -16.15 12.87 -4.49
C SER A 12 -16.60 12.21 -3.19
N ARG A 13 -17.91 11.93 -3.06
CA ARG A 13 -18.49 11.21 -1.91
C ARG A 13 -17.75 9.90 -1.63
N PHE A 14 -17.30 9.24 -2.70
CA PHE A 14 -16.56 8.00 -2.62
C PHE A 14 -15.16 8.17 -2.00
N ASN A 15 -14.45 9.25 -2.34
CA ASN A 15 -13.13 9.53 -1.76
C ASN A 15 -13.24 9.79 -0.26
N ILE A 16 -14.30 10.49 0.16
CA ILE A 16 -14.60 10.72 1.58
C ILE A 16 -14.85 9.39 2.30
N LEU A 17 -15.66 8.49 1.71
CA LEU A 17 -15.95 7.18 2.28
C LEU A 17 -14.70 6.31 2.42
N ILE A 18 -13.85 6.24 1.38
CA ILE A 18 -12.56 5.53 1.49
C ILE A 18 -11.73 6.16 2.59
N LEU A 19 -11.58 7.49 2.61
CA LEU A 19 -10.76 8.19 3.58
C LEU A 19 -11.19 7.83 5.00
N LEU A 20 -12.48 7.88 5.30
CA LEU A 20 -13.02 7.47 6.60
C LEU A 20 -12.71 5.99 6.91
N ALA A 21 -12.88 5.09 5.94
CA ALA A 21 -12.64 3.67 6.14
C ALA A 21 -11.15 3.35 6.40
N ILE A 22 -10.24 3.92 5.63
CA ILE A 22 -8.79 3.72 5.81
C ILE A 22 -8.24 4.43 7.05
N SER A 23 -8.94 5.46 7.56
CA SER A 23 -8.56 6.10 8.82
C SER A 23 -8.89 5.26 10.05
N LEU A 24 -9.80 4.29 9.99
CA LEU A 24 -10.12 3.41 11.12
C LEU A 24 -8.89 2.67 11.68
N PRO A 25 -8.11 1.89 10.89
CA PRO A 25 -6.93 1.21 11.40
C PRO A 25 -5.86 2.19 11.93
N VAL A 26 -5.74 3.38 11.34
CA VAL A 26 -4.82 4.42 11.81
C VAL A 26 -5.23 4.95 13.18
N ILE A 27 -6.52 5.26 13.37
CA ILE A 27 -7.05 5.75 14.64
C ILE A 27 -6.85 4.71 15.75
N VAL A 28 -7.11 3.43 15.45
CA VAL A 28 -6.91 2.35 16.42
C VAL A 28 -5.42 2.20 16.76
N SER A 29 -4.53 2.23 15.76
CA SER A 29 -3.09 2.22 15.98
C SER A 29 -2.63 3.37 16.87
N TYR A 30 -3.07 4.60 16.58
CA TYR A 30 -2.71 5.78 17.36
C TYR A 30 -3.27 5.71 18.79
N TYR A 31 -4.46 5.14 18.97
CA TYR A 31 -5.02 4.92 20.29
C TYR A 31 -4.15 3.94 21.10
N MET A 32 -3.72 2.83 20.51
CA MET A 32 -2.83 1.87 21.17
C MET A 32 -1.48 2.51 21.53
N THR A 33 -0.86 3.24 20.59
CA THR A 33 0.38 3.98 20.87
C THR A 33 0.20 5.01 22.00
N SER A 34 -0.98 5.64 22.09
CA SER A 34 -1.28 6.56 23.20
C SER A 34 -1.47 5.84 24.54
N ILE A 35 -1.99 4.61 24.55
CA ILE A 35 -2.06 3.79 25.77
C ILE A 35 -0.65 3.46 26.24
N GLU A 36 0.20 2.93 25.35
CA GLU A 36 1.58 2.60 25.68
C GLU A 36 2.34 3.79 26.25
N LYS A 37 2.17 4.97 25.64
CA LYS A 37 2.76 6.23 26.15
C LYS A 37 2.31 6.54 27.59
N ASN A 38 1.05 6.30 27.91
CA ASN A 38 0.52 6.57 29.26
C ASN A 38 1.01 5.53 30.27
N ASP A 39 1.12 4.26 29.86
CA ASP A 39 1.69 3.20 30.70
C ASP A 39 3.14 3.52 31.09
N TRP A 40 3.94 4.02 30.14
CA TRP A 40 5.30 4.49 30.42
C TRP A 40 5.33 5.64 31.44
N LYS A 41 4.41 6.61 31.31
CA LYS A 41 4.31 7.71 32.31
C LYS A 41 3.99 7.20 33.70
N GLU A 42 3.07 6.23 33.80
CA GLU A 42 2.67 5.65 35.07
C GLU A 42 3.83 4.88 35.71
N GLN A 43 4.52 4.04 34.94
CA GLN A 43 5.70 3.30 35.42
C GLN A 43 6.81 4.24 35.92
N ILE A 44 7.08 5.33 35.20
CA ILE A 44 8.06 6.35 35.64
C ILE A 44 7.60 7.02 36.95
N ALA A 45 6.30 7.30 37.10
CA ALA A 45 5.75 7.94 38.30
C ALA A 45 5.79 7.02 39.53
N LEU A 46 5.59 5.71 39.34
CA LEU A 46 5.66 4.70 40.40
C LEU A 46 7.10 4.45 40.90
N ASN A 47 8.10 4.79 40.09
CA ASN A 47 9.52 4.68 40.41
C ASN A 47 9.93 3.31 41.01
N PRO A 48 9.63 2.19 40.33
CA PRO A 48 10.00 0.87 40.82
C PRO A 48 11.52 0.68 40.82
N ALA A 49 12.04 -0.02 41.83
CA ALA A 49 13.48 -0.17 42.08
C ALA A 49 14.28 -0.80 40.93
N ASP A 50 13.61 -1.61 40.09
CA ASP A 50 14.25 -2.38 39.01
C ASP A 50 14.16 -1.68 37.64
N LEU A 51 13.54 -0.50 37.56
CA LEU A 51 13.39 0.22 36.29
C LEU A 51 14.54 1.20 36.08
N ASN A 52 15.16 1.13 34.90
CA ASN A 52 16.04 2.20 34.44
C ASN A 52 15.21 3.45 34.10
N ILE A 53 15.06 4.34 35.09
CA ILE A 53 14.26 5.57 34.98
C ILE A 53 14.75 6.48 33.84
N GLU A 54 16.06 6.56 33.63
CA GLU A 54 16.65 7.40 32.59
C GLU A 54 16.29 6.87 31.20
N GLY A 55 16.44 5.56 30.98
CA GLY A 55 16.00 4.89 29.76
C GLY A 55 14.50 5.04 29.52
N ALA A 56 13.67 4.86 30.55
CA ALA A 56 12.22 5.01 30.44
C ALA A 56 11.81 6.45 30.07
N LYS A 57 12.47 7.46 30.65
CA LYS A 57 12.23 8.88 30.32
C LYS A 57 12.59 9.19 28.88
N LEU A 58 13.73 8.69 28.41
CA LEU A 58 14.12 8.81 27.00
C LEU A 58 13.04 8.19 26.10
N THR A 59 12.62 6.94 26.37
CA THR A 59 11.54 6.29 25.62
C THR A 59 10.26 7.12 25.58
N LEU A 60 9.86 7.70 26.72
CA LEU A 60 8.70 8.56 26.81
C LEU A 60 8.83 9.84 25.96
N GLU A 61 10.00 10.46 25.95
CA GLU A 61 10.32 11.63 25.11
C GLU A 61 10.30 11.29 23.61
N GLY A 62 10.58 10.03 23.26
CA GLY A 62 10.49 9.50 21.90
C GLY A 62 9.07 9.43 21.33
N TYR A 63 8.02 9.40 22.16
CA TYR A 63 6.62 9.36 21.71
C TYR A 63 6.11 10.73 21.20
N ASN A 64 6.58 11.16 20.03
CA ASN A 64 6.16 12.37 19.32
C ASN A 64 5.26 12.07 18.11
N GLY A 65 4.80 13.10 17.38
CA GLY A 65 3.90 12.92 16.23
C GLY A 65 4.46 12.04 15.12
N MET A 66 5.79 12.06 14.89
CA MET A 66 6.42 11.18 13.91
C MET A 66 6.47 9.73 14.38
N ALA A 67 6.72 9.50 15.68
CA ALA A 67 6.67 8.18 16.27
C ALA A 67 5.28 7.53 16.15
N PHE A 68 4.19 8.30 16.29
CA PHE A 68 2.83 7.76 16.09
C PHE A 68 2.62 7.26 14.65
N LEU A 69 3.06 8.03 13.66
CA LEU A 69 2.98 7.60 12.25
C LEU A 69 3.90 6.40 11.99
N ASP A 70 5.05 6.36 12.65
CA ASP A 70 5.99 5.25 12.60
C ASP A 70 5.38 3.95 13.13
N HIS A 71 4.84 3.99 14.35
CA HIS A 71 4.15 2.86 14.97
C HIS A 71 3.01 2.33 14.09
N PHE A 72 2.33 3.20 13.32
CA PHE A 72 1.34 2.74 12.35
C PHE A 72 1.98 2.05 11.13
N LEU A 73 2.96 2.69 10.48
CA LEU A 73 3.59 2.17 9.26
C LEU A 73 4.34 0.85 9.50
N PHE A 74 4.94 0.70 10.68
CA PHE A 74 5.73 -0.46 11.09
C PHE A 74 4.94 -1.44 11.97
N SER A 75 3.62 -1.27 12.11
CA SER A 75 2.74 -2.28 12.70
C SER A 75 2.14 -3.15 11.59
N PRO A 76 2.58 -4.42 11.43
CA PRO A 76 2.07 -5.30 10.39
C PRO A 76 0.54 -5.41 10.41
N ASP A 77 -0.05 -5.58 11.59
CA ASP A 77 -1.49 -5.81 11.74
C ASP A 77 -2.33 -4.63 11.25
N PHE A 78 -2.01 -3.41 11.70
CA PHE A 78 -2.77 -2.23 11.30
C PHE A 78 -2.48 -1.82 9.85
N TYR A 79 -1.23 -1.93 9.42
CA TYR A 79 -0.84 -1.56 8.06
C TYR A 79 -1.45 -2.50 7.01
N ILE A 80 -1.46 -3.81 7.24
CA ILE A 80 -2.08 -4.78 6.32
C ILE A 80 -3.58 -4.52 6.18
N VAL A 81 -4.29 -4.31 7.29
CA VAL A 81 -5.72 -3.97 7.26
C VAL A 81 -5.95 -2.69 6.47
N PHE A 82 -5.11 -1.67 6.66
CA PHE A 82 -5.15 -0.44 5.88
C PHE A 82 -4.98 -0.69 4.38
N VAL A 83 -3.99 -1.48 3.96
CA VAL A 83 -3.75 -1.83 2.55
C VAL A 83 -4.93 -2.57 1.95
N VAL A 84 -5.49 -3.54 2.67
CA VAL A 84 -6.66 -4.32 2.22
C VAL A 84 -7.87 -3.41 1.94
N ILE A 85 -8.20 -2.50 2.87
CA ILE A 85 -9.31 -1.55 2.71
C ILE A 85 -9.03 -0.63 1.51
N LEU A 86 -7.80 -0.16 1.34
CA LEU A 86 -7.38 0.69 0.23
C LEU A 86 -7.56 -0.02 -1.13
N LEU A 87 -7.14 -1.28 -1.25
CA LEU A 87 -7.28 -2.09 -2.46
C LEU A 87 -8.75 -2.33 -2.83
N ILE A 88 -9.60 -2.66 -1.85
CA ILE A 88 -11.04 -2.82 -2.04
C ILE A 88 -11.63 -1.50 -2.54
N GLY A 89 -11.28 -0.39 -1.89
CA GLY A 89 -11.73 0.94 -2.28
C GLY A 89 -11.37 1.28 -3.73
N PHE A 90 -10.09 1.17 -4.11
CA PHE A 90 -9.67 1.45 -5.47
C PHE A 90 -10.22 0.47 -6.50
N GLY A 91 -10.43 -0.80 -6.14
CA GLY A 91 -11.13 -1.76 -6.99
C GLY A 91 -12.57 -1.34 -7.28
N ILE A 92 -13.32 -0.95 -6.26
CA ILE A 92 -14.69 -0.45 -6.41
C ILE A 92 -14.74 0.80 -7.29
N HIS A 93 -13.79 1.73 -7.12
CA HIS A 93 -13.79 3.02 -7.80
C HIS A 93 -13.27 2.99 -9.22
N LEU A 94 -12.06 2.47 -9.40
CA LEU A 94 -11.27 2.64 -10.62
C LEU A 94 -11.55 1.49 -11.58
N CYS A 95 -11.63 0.26 -11.09
CA CYS A 95 -11.85 -0.92 -11.94
C CYS A 95 -13.31 -1.03 -12.41
N ALA A 96 -14.27 -0.45 -11.69
CA ALA A 96 -15.63 -0.31 -12.17
C ALA A 96 -15.76 0.63 -13.37
N VAL A 97 -14.92 1.67 -13.42
CA VAL A 97 -14.92 2.68 -14.49
C VAL A 97 -14.43 2.08 -15.80
N SER A 98 -13.36 1.27 -15.77
CA SER A 98 -12.87 0.56 -16.97
C SER A 98 -13.93 -0.38 -17.53
N TYR A 99 -14.60 -1.16 -16.68
CA TYR A 99 -15.73 -2.01 -17.10
C TYR A 99 -16.88 -1.20 -17.70
N TYR A 100 -17.26 -0.07 -17.09
CA TYR A 100 -18.35 0.76 -17.59
C TYR A 100 -18.00 1.40 -18.93
N HIS A 101 -16.78 1.89 -19.11
CA HIS A 101 -16.37 2.51 -20.37
C HIS A 101 -16.37 1.47 -21.51
N LEU A 102 -15.88 0.25 -21.27
CA LEU A 102 -15.87 -0.81 -22.29
C LEU A 102 -17.27 -1.25 -22.72
N ASN A 103 -18.25 -1.22 -21.80
CA ASN A 103 -19.60 -1.73 -22.05
C ASN A 103 -20.66 -0.64 -22.30
N ALA A 104 -20.31 0.64 -22.13
CA ALA A 104 -21.17 1.77 -22.43
C ALA A 104 -20.74 2.46 -23.74
N GLY A 105 -21.71 3.06 -24.45
CA GLY A 105 -21.45 3.75 -25.73
C GLY A 105 -20.39 4.86 -25.68
N MET A 106 -20.07 5.39 -24.48
CA MET A 106 -19.00 6.37 -24.30
C MET A 106 -17.60 5.82 -24.62
N GLY A 107 -17.30 4.55 -24.32
CA GLY A 107 -16.02 3.97 -24.69
C GLY A 107 -15.89 3.76 -26.19
N ALA A 108 -16.98 3.39 -26.88
CA ALA A 108 -17.00 3.29 -28.34
C ALA A 108 -16.65 4.64 -29.00
N ILE A 109 -17.16 5.75 -28.47
CA ILE A 109 -16.85 7.11 -28.96
C ILE A 109 -15.39 7.50 -28.69
N MET A 110 -14.84 7.15 -27.53
CA MET A 110 -13.44 7.45 -27.24
C MET A 110 -12.50 6.62 -28.12
N VAL A 111 -12.74 5.30 -28.21
CA VAL A 111 -11.90 4.38 -28.97
C VAL A 111 -11.95 4.66 -30.47
N SER A 112 -13.11 5.07 -31.02
CA SER A 112 -13.21 5.45 -32.43
C SER A 112 -12.39 6.70 -32.78
N LYS A 113 -12.18 7.61 -31.83
CA LYS A 113 -11.42 8.85 -32.05
C LYS A 113 -9.91 8.72 -31.83
N MET A 114 -9.46 7.86 -30.92
CA MET A 114 -8.04 7.79 -30.51
C MET A 114 -7.38 6.42 -30.67
N GLY A 115 -8.14 5.38 -31.04
CA GLY A 115 -7.68 4.00 -31.09
C GLY A 115 -7.58 3.36 -29.69
N TYR A 116 -7.80 2.05 -29.63
CA TYR A 116 -7.92 1.32 -28.36
C TYR A 116 -6.63 1.35 -27.53
N LYS A 117 -5.47 1.15 -28.19
CA LYS A 117 -4.15 1.17 -27.54
C LYS A 117 -3.87 2.49 -26.81
N LYS A 118 -4.16 3.63 -27.45
CA LYS A 118 -3.92 4.95 -26.84
C LYS A 118 -4.90 5.19 -25.68
N TYR A 119 -6.17 4.80 -25.87
CA TYR A 119 -7.19 4.88 -24.83
C TYR A 119 -6.80 4.11 -23.57
N ILE A 120 -6.43 2.83 -23.68
CA ILE A 120 -6.12 2.02 -22.50
C ILE A 120 -4.88 2.54 -21.75
N LEU A 121 -3.85 2.99 -22.47
CA LEU A 121 -2.68 3.60 -21.84
C LEU A 121 -3.03 4.90 -21.11
N SER A 122 -3.84 5.78 -21.73
CA SER A 122 -4.31 7.00 -21.06
C SER A 122 -5.17 6.71 -19.84
N LEU A 123 -6.01 5.68 -19.87
CA LEU A 123 -6.81 5.25 -18.73
C LEU A 123 -5.93 4.77 -17.56
N LEU A 124 -4.98 3.88 -17.84
CA LEU A 124 -4.07 3.37 -16.81
C LEU A 124 -3.22 4.49 -16.20
N THR A 125 -2.67 5.40 -17.02
CA THR A 125 -1.92 6.55 -16.51
C THR A 125 -2.77 7.44 -15.61
N ALA A 126 -4.03 7.71 -15.99
CA ALA A 126 -4.94 8.50 -15.16
C ALA A 126 -5.26 7.80 -13.81
N GLN A 127 -5.46 6.48 -13.83
CA GLN A 127 -5.66 5.70 -12.60
C GLN A 127 -4.43 5.74 -11.68
N CYS A 128 -3.23 5.55 -12.23
CA CYS A 128 -1.99 5.64 -11.46
C CYS A 128 -1.77 7.03 -10.86
N LEU A 129 -1.99 8.10 -11.63
CA LEU A 129 -1.87 9.48 -11.13
C LEU A 129 -2.87 9.76 -10.00
N TYR A 130 -4.09 9.24 -10.12
CA TYR A 130 -5.10 9.34 -9.06
C TYR A 130 -4.64 8.59 -7.79
N ILE A 131 -4.16 7.35 -7.90
CA ILE A 131 -3.67 6.55 -6.76
C ILE A 131 -2.52 7.27 -6.05
N ILE A 132 -1.52 7.71 -6.82
CA ILE A 132 -0.35 8.45 -6.31
C ILE A 132 -0.83 9.69 -5.55
N THR A 133 -1.68 10.50 -6.16
CA THR A 133 -2.18 11.75 -5.56
C THR A 133 -2.97 11.46 -4.29
N PHE A 134 -3.86 10.47 -4.31
CA PHE A 134 -4.69 10.12 -3.16
C PHE A 134 -3.82 9.67 -1.98
N ILE A 135 -2.89 8.74 -2.19
CA ILE A 135 -2.02 8.20 -1.14
C ILE A 135 -1.12 9.31 -0.57
N LEU A 136 -0.47 10.11 -1.43
CA LEU A 136 0.41 11.19 -0.98
C LEU A 136 -0.33 12.26 -0.19
N VAL A 137 -1.52 12.68 -0.64
CA VAL A 137 -2.35 13.64 0.09
C VAL A 137 -2.78 13.06 1.43
N TYR A 138 -3.21 11.80 1.46
CA TYR A 138 -3.63 11.13 2.69
C TYR A 138 -2.50 11.07 3.74
N PHE A 139 -1.31 10.60 3.35
CA PHE A 139 -0.17 10.54 4.27
C PHE A 139 0.32 11.93 4.67
N SER A 140 0.26 12.92 3.78
CA SER A 140 0.60 14.31 4.13
C SER A 140 -0.35 14.86 5.20
N LEU A 141 -1.65 14.56 5.10
CA LEU A 141 -2.65 14.91 6.11
C LEU A 141 -2.38 14.17 7.43
N LEU A 142 -2.01 12.89 7.38
CA LEU A 142 -1.64 12.14 8.58
C LEU A 142 -0.41 12.73 9.27
N VAL A 143 0.66 13.05 8.52
CA VAL A 143 1.85 13.70 9.07
C VAL A 143 1.45 15.01 9.77
N LEU A 144 0.70 15.88 9.07
CA LEU A 144 0.27 17.16 9.61
C LEU A 144 -0.60 17.01 10.86
N LEU A 145 -1.56 16.08 10.85
CA LEU A 145 -2.41 15.80 12.00
C LEU A 145 -1.61 15.24 13.19
N SER A 146 -0.65 14.36 12.94
CA SER A 146 0.18 13.77 13.98
C SER A 146 1.09 14.81 14.64
N LEU A 147 1.67 15.71 13.83
CA LEU A 147 2.47 16.83 14.32
C LEU A 147 1.64 17.85 15.13
N ILE A 148 0.39 18.11 14.75
CA ILE A 148 -0.51 19.02 15.49
C ILE A 148 -0.89 18.44 16.85
N LEU A 149 -1.21 17.14 16.91
CA LEU A 149 -1.77 16.52 18.12
C LEU A 149 -0.71 16.09 19.12
N TRP A 150 0.45 15.60 18.66
CA TRP A 150 1.50 15.06 19.54
C TRP A 150 2.84 15.79 19.44
N GLY A 151 2.94 16.83 18.60
CA GLY A 151 4.10 17.71 18.48
C GLY A 151 5.32 17.07 17.81
N GLY A 152 6.23 17.94 17.36
CA GLY A 152 7.67 17.68 17.20
C GLY A 152 8.16 16.64 16.17
N TYR A 153 9.31 16.97 15.58
CA TYR A 153 10.28 16.04 15.03
C TYR A 153 11.43 15.98 16.04
N SER A 154 11.90 14.79 16.40
CA SER A 154 13.10 14.60 17.23
C SER A 154 14.26 14.13 16.36
N ASP A 155 15.47 14.59 16.68
CA ASP A 155 16.70 14.17 15.98
C ASP A 155 16.96 12.67 16.15
N PHE A 156 16.43 12.08 17.23
CA PHE A 156 16.44 10.66 17.52
C PHE A 156 15.02 10.17 17.79
N LEU A 157 14.62 9.11 17.10
CA LEU A 157 13.36 8.42 17.35
C LEU A 157 13.67 7.15 18.13
N ILE A 158 12.95 6.94 19.22
CA ILE A 158 12.99 5.67 19.94
C ILE A 158 11.87 4.82 19.36
N THR A 159 12.28 3.81 18.62
CA THR A 159 11.41 2.85 17.97
C THR A 159 11.43 1.54 18.77
N GLY A 160 10.53 0.60 18.46
CA GLY A 160 10.61 -0.77 18.99
C GLY A 160 11.90 -1.52 18.61
N LEU A 161 12.75 -0.92 17.76
CA LEU A 161 14.03 -1.44 17.27
C LEU A 161 15.24 -0.69 17.87
N GLY A 162 15.02 0.27 18.78
CA GLY A 162 16.06 1.06 19.43
C GLY A 162 16.06 2.54 19.03
N GLU A 163 17.13 3.24 19.41
CA GLU A 163 17.37 4.64 19.05
C GLU A 163 17.87 4.74 17.60
N VAL A 164 17.14 5.48 16.77
CA VAL A 164 17.43 5.63 15.34
C VAL A 164 17.52 7.11 14.98
N ASN A 165 18.46 7.45 14.10
CA ASN A 165 18.56 8.78 13.52
C ASN A 165 17.24 9.14 12.82
N GLY A 166 16.59 10.22 13.27
CA GLY A 166 15.27 10.64 12.80
C GLY A 166 15.21 10.90 11.29
N ALA A 167 16.30 11.32 10.66
CA ALA A 167 16.32 11.64 9.23
C ALA A 167 16.33 10.36 8.38
N ASN A 168 17.09 9.35 8.79
CA ASN A 168 17.11 8.05 8.15
C ASN A 168 15.76 7.36 8.28
N HIS A 169 15.14 7.48 9.45
CA HIS A 169 13.84 6.87 9.71
C HIS A 169 12.72 7.55 8.92
N PHE A 170 12.76 8.87 8.78
CA PHE A 170 11.85 9.60 7.90
C PHE A 170 11.95 9.14 6.43
N LEU A 171 13.17 8.91 5.92
CA LEU A 171 13.37 8.35 4.58
C LEU A 171 12.79 6.95 4.45
N MET A 172 12.85 6.14 5.49
CA MET A 172 12.26 4.79 5.51
C MET A 172 10.73 4.81 5.52
N MET A 173 10.11 5.78 6.21
CA MET A 173 8.66 6.02 6.13
C MET A 173 8.23 6.42 4.71
N ILE A 174 8.99 7.33 4.07
CA ILE A 174 8.77 7.68 2.66
C ILE A 174 8.91 6.44 1.78
N GLY A 175 9.91 5.59 2.05
CA GLY A 175 10.10 4.31 1.38
C GLY A 175 8.87 3.41 1.46
N HIS A 176 8.27 3.23 2.64
CA HIS A 176 7.04 2.44 2.81
C HIS A 176 5.88 2.97 1.95
N ILE A 177 5.70 4.29 1.94
CA ILE A 177 4.66 4.93 1.12
C ILE A 177 4.91 4.70 -0.37
N ILE A 178 6.17 4.75 -0.82
CA ILE A 178 6.55 4.45 -2.21
C ILE A 178 6.24 2.99 -2.57
N LEU A 179 6.59 2.04 -1.71
CA LEU A 179 6.27 0.62 -1.93
C LEU A 179 4.77 0.40 -2.08
N LEU A 180 3.98 0.99 -1.18
CA LEU A 180 2.52 0.96 -1.25
C LEU A 180 1.98 1.52 -2.58
N ILE A 181 2.48 2.67 -3.02
CA ILE A 181 2.07 3.32 -4.27
C ILE A 181 2.37 2.41 -5.46
N ILE A 182 3.58 1.85 -5.54
CA ILE A 182 4.01 0.98 -6.64
C ILE A 182 3.10 -0.25 -6.71
N TYR A 183 2.94 -0.94 -5.57
CA TYR A 183 2.10 -2.14 -5.50
C TYR A 183 0.65 -1.85 -5.91
N THR A 184 0.06 -0.80 -5.34
CA THR A 184 -1.33 -0.44 -5.61
C THR A 184 -1.53 -0.08 -7.09
N CYS A 185 -0.61 0.68 -7.69
CA CYS A 185 -0.65 1.01 -9.11
C CYS A 185 -0.60 -0.24 -9.99
N LEU A 186 0.30 -1.19 -9.70
CA LEU A 186 0.47 -2.41 -10.46
C LEU A 186 -0.79 -3.29 -10.39
N VAL A 187 -1.31 -3.53 -9.19
CA VAL A 187 -2.47 -4.39 -8.94
C VAL A 187 -3.75 -3.82 -9.55
N VAL A 188 -4.00 -2.51 -9.39
CA VAL A 188 -5.18 -1.85 -9.98
C VAL A 188 -5.09 -1.83 -11.49
N SER A 189 -3.90 -1.56 -12.05
CA SER A 189 -3.70 -1.56 -13.51
C SER A 189 -3.90 -2.95 -14.13
N ALA A 190 -3.35 -3.99 -13.49
CA ALA A 190 -3.57 -5.37 -13.90
C ALA A 190 -5.07 -5.72 -13.88
N THR A 191 -5.78 -5.31 -12.83
CA THR A 191 -7.24 -5.50 -12.73
C THR A 191 -8.00 -4.78 -13.84
N SER A 192 -7.66 -3.52 -14.13
CA SER A 192 -8.29 -2.75 -15.21
C SER A 192 -8.13 -3.44 -16.57
N LEU A 193 -6.98 -4.09 -16.79
CA LEU A 193 -6.72 -4.86 -18.01
C LEU A 193 -7.43 -6.21 -18.03
N LEU A 194 -7.76 -6.81 -16.88
CA LEU A 194 -8.51 -8.08 -16.80
C LEU A 194 -9.95 -7.99 -17.31
N THR A 195 -10.47 -6.79 -17.56
CA THR A 195 -11.78 -6.55 -18.17
C THR A 195 -12.03 -7.34 -19.47
N HIS A 196 -10.97 -7.68 -20.21
CA HIS A 196 -11.07 -8.50 -21.42
C HIS A 196 -11.41 -9.97 -21.16
N VAL A 197 -11.11 -10.49 -19.96
CA VAL A 197 -11.35 -11.87 -19.53
C VAL A 197 -12.56 -11.93 -18.60
N VAL A 198 -12.58 -11.04 -17.61
CA VAL A 198 -13.61 -11.02 -16.56
C VAL A 198 -14.72 -10.07 -16.98
N LYS A 199 -15.87 -10.65 -17.34
CA LYS A 199 -17.07 -9.90 -17.76
C LYS A 199 -18.03 -9.57 -16.61
N ASN A 200 -17.65 -9.82 -15.36
CA ASN A 200 -18.46 -9.49 -14.19
C ASN A 200 -17.86 -8.29 -13.47
N LYS A 201 -18.64 -7.21 -13.36
CA LYS A 201 -18.24 -5.97 -12.68
C LYS A 201 -17.82 -6.20 -11.23
N TYR A 202 -18.59 -6.97 -10.46
CA TYR A 202 -18.32 -7.20 -9.05
C TYR A 202 -17.05 -8.03 -8.83
N LEU A 203 -16.79 -9.01 -9.72
CA LEU A 203 -15.53 -9.76 -9.69
C LEU A 203 -14.32 -8.87 -10.00
N LEU A 204 -14.45 -7.93 -10.95
CA LEU A 204 -13.40 -6.95 -11.22
C LEU A 204 -13.16 -6.01 -10.04
N GLN A 205 -14.22 -5.59 -9.34
CA GLN A 205 -14.10 -4.68 -8.19
C GLN A 205 -13.35 -5.30 -7.02
N ILE A 206 -13.48 -6.61 -6.79
CA ILE A 206 -12.76 -7.32 -5.71
C ILE A 206 -11.39 -7.87 -6.16
N MET A 207 -11.07 -7.82 -7.46
CA MET A 207 -9.84 -8.42 -7.97
C MET A 207 -8.54 -7.85 -7.38
N PRO A 208 -8.41 -6.55 -7.05
CA PRO A 208 -7.20 -6.04 -6.41
C PRO A 208 -6.94 -6.71 -5.05
N PHE A 209 -8.01 -6.96 -4.30
CA PHE A 209 -7.97 -7.74 -3.07
C PHE A 209 -7.62 -9.21 -3.33
N ILE A 210 -8.21 -9.83 -4.36
CA ILE A 210 -7.88 -11.20 -4.73
C ILE A 210 -6.39 -11.33 -5.07
N PHE A 211 -5.80 -10.40 -5.82
CA PHE A 211 -4.38 -10.43 -6.13
C PHE A 211 -3.51 -10.43 -4.88
N TYR A 212 -3.87 -9.63 -3.88
CA TYR A 212 -3.19 -9.64 -2.59
C TYR A 212 -3.25 -11.03 -1.95
N PHE A 213 -4.42 -11.64 -1.80
CA PHE A 213 -4.56 -12.98 -1.18
C PHE A 213 -3.96 -14.13 -1.98
N VAL A 214 -4.03 -14.07 -3.30
CA VAL A 214 -3.49 -15.13 -4.18
C VAL A 214 -1.97 -15.25 -4.00
N THR A 215 -1.25 -14.17 -3.70
CA THR A 215 0.19 -14.27 -3.42
C THR A 215 0.51 -15.15 -2.21
N PHE A 216 -0.33 -15.12 -1.17
CA PHE A 216 -0.18 -16.00 0.00
C PHE A 216 -0.50 -17.43 -0.35
N ILE A 217 -1.66 -17.68 -0.97
CA ILE A 217 -2.08 -19.03 -1.36
C ILE A 217 -1.03 -19.66 -2.26
N PHE A 218 -0.53 -18.90 -3.23
CA PHE A 218 0.52 -19.34 -4.13
C PHE A 218 1.81 -19.68 -3.36
N SER A 219 2.26 -18.81 -2.46
CA SER A 219 3.48 -19.05 -1.68
C SER A 219 3.33 -20.25 -0.73
N SER A 220 2.18 -20.42 -0.06
CA SER A 220 1.93 -21.56 0.82
C SER A 220 1.84 -22.88 0.05
N PHE A 221 1.11 -22.90 -1.07
CA PHE A 221 0.98 -24.10 -1.89
C PHE A 221 2.31 -24.47 -2.55
N LEU A 222 2.93 -23.53 -3.28
CA LEU A 222 4.21 -23.75 -3.94
C LEU A 222 5.32 -24.04 -2.91
N GLY A 223 5.31 -23.34 -1.78
CA GLY A 223 6.26 -23.53 -0.69
C GLY A 223 6.20 -24.94 -0.11
N SER A 224 5.00 -25.50 0.09
CA SER A 224 4.86 -26.87 0.58
C SER A 224 5.47 -27.90 -0.39
N VAL A 225 5.26 -27.74 -1.69
CA VAL A 225 5.85 -28.61 -2.74
C VAL A 225 7.37 -28.41 -2.83
N LEU A 226 7.85 -27.17 -2.76
CA LEU A 226 9.27 -26.85 -2.88
C LEU A 226 10.07 -27.20 -1.61
N TYR A 227 9.43 -27.28 -0.46
CA TYR A 227 10.06 -27.69 0.79
C TYR A 227 10.69 -29.09 0.68
N GLU A 228 10.01 -30.02 -0.01
CA GLU A 228 10.54 -31.36 -0.29
C GLU A 228 11.79 -31.35 -1.19
N LEU A 229 11.94 -30.33 -2.03
CA LEU A 229 13.08 -30.16 -2.94
C LEU A 229 14.25 -29.37 -2.31
N GLY A 230 13.99 -28.62 -1.24
CA GLY A 230 15.01 -27.93 -0.45
C GLY A 230 14.51 -26.69 0.26
N TYR A 231 15.06 -26.45 1.45
CA TYR A 231 14.67 -25.32 2.30
C TYR A 231 14.92 -23.94 1.66
N SER A 232 15.96 -23.80 0.84
CA SER A 232 16.23 -22.54 0.12
C SER A 232 15.17 -22.21 -0.93
N LEU A 233 14.60 -23.22 -1.59
CA LEU A 233 13.51 -23.04 -2.55
C LEU A 233 12.21 -22.65 -1.84
N TYR A 234 11.96 -23.23 -0.68
CA TYR A 234 10.89 -22.80 0.21
C TYR A 234 11.06 -21.33 0.64
N GLN A 235 12.25 -20.92 1.07
CA GLN A 235 12.50 -19.52 1.45
C GLN A 235 12.29 -18.56 0.27
N ALA A 236 12.61 -18.96 -0.95
CA ALA A 236 12.41 -18.13 -2.13
C ALA A 236 10.92 -17.82 -2.38
N THR A 237 9.98 -18.65 -1.92
CA THR A 237 8.54 -18.40 -2.13
C THR A 237 8.03 -17.21 -1.33
N TRP A 238 8.72 -16.81 -0.25
CA TRP A 238 8.35 -15.67 0.58
C TRP A 238 8.48 -14.34 -0.15
N TYR A 239 9.44 -14.21 -1.07
CA TYR A 239 9.63 -13.01 -1.89
C TYR A 239 8.48 -12.72 -2.86
N PHE A 240 7.55 -13.66 -3.04
CA PHE A 240 6.34 -13.46 -3.83
C PHE A 240 5.13 -13.02 -3.00
N VAL A 241 5.22 -13.04 -1.67
CA VAL A 241 4.12 -12.69 -0.77
C VAL A 241 3.97 -11.18 -0.70
N SER A 242 2.72 -10.70 -0.78
CA SER A 242 2.42 -9.26 -0.75
C SER A 242 2.92 -8.57 0.52
N ASP A 243 2.80 -9.22 1.69
CA ASP A 243 3.33 -8.67 2.95
C ASP A 243 4.83 -8.55 2.96
N HIS A 244 5.53 -9.54 2.41
CA HIS A 244 6.99 -9.51 2.37
C HIS A 244 7.52 -8.35 1.53
N TYR A 245 6.78 -7.98 0.48
CA TYR A 245 7.05 -6.76 -0.28
C TYR A 245 6.64 -5.49 0.48
N LEU A 246 5.39 -5.42 0.95
CA LEU A 246 4.80 -4.21 1.56
C LEU A 246 5.48 -3.82 2.88
N LEU A 247 5.98 -4.81 3.63
CA LEU A 247 6.73 -4.67 4.88
C LEU A 247 8.23 -4.91 4.66
N GLY A 248 8.74 -4.85 3.43
CA GLY A 248 10.14 -5.17 3.12
C GLY A 248 11.15 -4.28 3.89
N ILE A 249 10.81 -3.01 4.13
CA ILE A 249 11.63 -2.09 4.94
C ILE A 249 11.56 -2.46 6.43
N TYR A 250 10.38 -2.81 6.94
CA TYR A 250 10.23 -3.34 8.30
C TYR A 250 11.10 -4.59 8.51
N PHE A 251 11.05 -5.57 7.60
CA PHE A 251 11.87 -6.78 7.72
C PHE A 251 13.37 -6.48 7.64
N TYR A 252 13.78 -5.54 6.79
CA TYR A 252 15.19 -5.13 6.72
C TYR A 252 15.71 -4.59 8.04
N GLN A 253 14.90 -3.79 8.76
CA GLN A 253 15.31 -3.28 10.07
C GLN A 253 15.19 -4.32 11.20
N ALA A 254 14.16 -5.16 11.17
CA ALA A 254 13.84 -6.06 12.28
C ALA A 254 14.70 -7.34 12.32
N SER A 255 15.25 -7.77 11.19
CA SER A 255 15.84 -9.13 11.06
C SER A 255 17.34 -9.17 10.82
N ASP A 256 18.06 -8.03 10.90
CA ASP A 256 19.47 -7.90 10.46
C ASP A 256 19.70 -8.49 9.06
N ALA A 257 18.65 -8.51 8.23
CA ALA A 257 18.70 -9.11 6.92
C ALA A 257 19.68 -8.32 6.05
N GLY A 258 20.66 -9.02 5.48
CA GLY A 258 21.63 -8.40 4.59
C GLY A 258 20.95 -7.67 3.43
N PHE A 259 21.60 -6.62 2.91
CA PHE A 259 21.09 -5.76 1.83
C PHE A 259 20.55 -6.56 0.63
N GLN A 260 21.15 -7.71 0.30
CA GLN A 260 20.67 -8.59 -0.76
C GLN A 260 19.24 -9.10 -0.53
N SER A 261 18.91 -9.51 0.70
CA SER A 261 17.56 -9.99 1.06
C SER A 261 16.54 -8.86 0.94
N PHE A 262 16.91 -7.64 1.36
CA PHE A 262 16.06 -6.46 1.19
C PHE A 262 15.78 -6.18 -0.30
N VAL A 263 16.81 -6.17 -1.15
CA VAL A 263 16.65 -5.96 -2.59
C VAL A 263 15.73 -7.02 -3.20
N LEU A 264 15.90 -8.29 -2.84
CA LEU A 264 15.02 -9.37 -3.33
C LEU A 264 13.57 -9.16 -2.89
N SER A 265 13.35 -8.73 -1.65
CA SER A 265 12.02 -8.45 -1.08
C SER A 265 11.29 -7.34 -1.84
N VAL A 266 12.01 -6.28 -2.22
CA VAL A 266 11.44 -5.11 -2.89
C VAL A 266 11.35 -5.27 -4.41
N VAL A 267 12.17 -6.11 -5.05
CA VAL A 267 12.20 -6.22 -6.52
C VAL A 267 11.36 -7.37 -7.07
N THR A 268 11.26 -8.49 -6.36
CA THR A 268 10.73 -9.74 -6.91
C THR A 268 9.25 -9.63 -7.28
N LEU A 269 8.40 -9.24 -6.32
CA LEU A 269 6.97 -9.15 -6.55
C LEU A 269 6.58 -8.07 -7.60
N PRO A 270 7.12 -6.83 -7.54
CA PRO A 270 6.85 -5.85 -8.59
C PRO A 270 7.28 -6.31 -9.98
N SER A 271 8.44 -6.96 -10.10
CA SER A 271 8.91 -7.47 -11.39
C SER A 271 7.94 -8.50 -11.98
N LEU A 272 7.45 -9.42 -11.15
CA LEU A 272 6.44 -10.39 -11.56
C LEU A 272 5.12 -9.72 -11.98
N LEU A 273 4.64 -8.74 -11.19
CA LEU A 273 3.43 -7.98 -11.51
C LEU A 273 3.58 -7.15 -12.79
N ILE A 274 4.76 -6.58 -13.06
CA ILE A 274 5.07 -5.86 -14.31
C ILE A 274 5.00 -6.81 -15.50
N ILE A 275 5.64 -7.99 -15.41
CA ILE A 275 5.59 -9.00 -16.47
C ILE A 275 4.13 -9.42 -16.73
N PHE A 276 3.37 -9.70 -15.68
CA PHE A 276 1.96 -10.06 -15.78
C PHE A 276 1.12 -8.95 -16.43
N LEU A 277 1.33 -7.69 -16.04
CA LEU A 277 0.68 -6.52 -16.61
C LEU A 277 1.01 -6.34 -18.10
N LEU A 278 2.27 -6.56 -18.50
CA LEU A 278 2.67 -6.49 -19.90
C LEU A 278 1.96 -7.56 -20.75
N VAL A 279 1.89 -8.80 -20.24
CA VAL A 279 1.15 -9.89 -20.91
C VAL A 279 -0.31 -9.51 -21.08
N LEU A 280 -0.96 -9.05 -20.00
CA LEU A 280 -2.36 -8.60 -20.05
C LEU A 280 -2.58 -7.43 -21.00
N ALA A 281 -1.66 -6.46 -21.04
CA ALA A 281 -1.77 -5.31 -21.94
C ALA A 281 -1.71 -5.76 -23.41
N ILE A 282 -0.79 -6.65 -23.76
CA ILE A 282 -0.64 -7.17 -25.12
C ILE A 282 -1.89 -7.96 -25.53
N THR A 283 -2.40 -8.85 -24.69
CA THR A 283 -3.59 -9.66 -25.01
C THR A 283 -4.85 -8.80 -25.11
N ASN A 284 -5.02 -7.85 -24.19
CA ASN A 284 -6.14 -6.94 -24.15
C ASN A 284 -6.17 -6.04 -25.40
N ILE A 285 -5.04 -5.44 -25.78
CA ILE A 285 -4.94 -4.62 -26.99
C ILE A 285 -5.24 -5.44 -28.25
N LYS A 286 -4.61 -6.62 -28.41
CA LYS A 286 -4.82 -7.47 -29.59
C LYS A 286 -6.29 -7.88 -29.78
N LYS A 287 -7.01 -8.11 -28.67
CA LYS A 287 -8.42 -8.48 -28.70
C LYS A 287 -9.30 -7.32 -29.18
N TYR A 288 -9.19 -6.17 -28.52
CA TYR A 288 -10.10 -5.06 -28.76
C TYR A 288 -9.72 -4.18 -29.96
N GLU A 289 -8.46 -4.14 -30.37
CA GLU A 289 -8.09 -3.46 -31.61
C GLU A 289 -8.75 -4.08 -32.85
N LYS A 290 -9.01 -5.39 -32.83
CA LYS A 290 -9.67 -6.10 -33.94
C LYS A 290 -11.20 -6.06 -33.91
N SER A 291 -11.82 -5.94 -32.73
CA SER A 291 -13.25 -6.26 -32.57
C SER A 291 -14.04 -5.28 -31.69
N TYR A 292 -13.48 -4.12 -31.32
CA TYR A 292 -14.18 -3.21 -30.39
C TYR A 292 -15.21 -2.30 -31.07
N LEU A 293 -15.06 -2.04 -32.38
CA LEU A 293 -15.97 -1.19 -33.17
C LEU A 293 -16.83 -1.96 -34.18
N LEU A 294 -16.67 -3.29 -34.23
CA LEU A 294 -17.47 -4.23 -35.02
C LEU A 294 -18.50 -4.89 -34.10
#